data_AF-A0A7X4XH63-F1
#
_entry.id   AF-A0A7X4XH63-F1
#
_cell.length_a   1.000
_cell.length_b   1.000
_cell.length_c   1.000
_cell.angle_alpha   90.00
_cell.angle_beta   90.00
_cell.angle_gamma   90.00
#
_symmetry.space_group_name_H-M   'P 1'
#
loop_
_entity.id
_entity.type
_entity.pdbx_description
1 polymer ?
#
loop_
_entity_poly.entity_id
_entity_poly.type
_entity_poly.pdbx_seq_one_letter_code
_entity_poly.pdbx_strand_id
1 'polypeptide(L)'
;MADIFIDLDSRVYAPMLEMSLSEMIKKGDFSWPTGATCATQECDGEIIWWRAPVSEVTEARKGSGEEKELVSILGWDAQIEGDYFSVDDQEYVSADWKTAVVTFEQFVGLI
;
A
#
# COMPACT_ATOMS: atom_id res chain seq x y z
N MET A 1 -30.74 4.63 25.30
CA MET A 1 -29.44 3.97 25.23
C MET A 1 -29.13 3.86 23.76
N ALA A 2 -28.07 4.52 23.28
CA ALA A 2 -27.68 4.38 21.88
C ALA A 2 -26.77 3.16 21.80
N ASP A 3 -27.21 2.12 21.12
CA ASP A 3 -26.39 0.96 20.85
C ASP A 3 -25.38 1.34 19.77
N ILE A 4 -24.09 1.17 20.05
CA ILE A 4 -23.02 1.35 19.08
C ILE A 4 -22.94 0.04 18.28
N PHE A 5 -23.31 0.09 17.01
CA PHE A 5 -23.07 -1.00 16.06
C PHE A 5 -21.72 -0.74 15.38
N ILE A 6 -20.78 -1.67 15.56
CA ILE A 6 -19.51 -1.71 14.83
C ILE A 6 -19.58 -2.92 13.92
N ASP A 7 -19.63 -2.67 12.61
CA ASP A 7 -19.55 -3.71 11.59
C ASP A 7 -18.07 -4.06 11.37
N LEU A 8 -17.63 -5.16 11.99
CA LEU A 8 -16.26 -5.68 11.87
C LEU A 8 -16.07 -6.55 10.61
N ASP A 9 -17.15 -6.88 9.90
CA ASP A 9 -17.11 -7.73 8.70
C ASP A 9 -16.98 -6.88 7.43
N SER A 10 -17.32 -5.59 7.49
CA SER A 10 -17.12 -4.67 6.39
C SER A 10 -15.63 -4.30 6.24
N ARG A 11 -15.06 -4.58 5.06
CA ARG A 11 -13.73 -4.05 4.71
C ARG A 11 -13.79 -2.53 4.66
N VAL A 12 -12.87 -1.89 5.35
CA VAL A 12 -12.65 -0.44 5.24
C VAL A 12 -11.93 -0.20 3.92
N TYR A 13 -12.64 0.37 2.95
CA TYR A 13 -12.02 0.87 1.72
C TYR A 13 -11.74 2.35 1.89
N ALA A 14 -10.47 2.74 1.76
CA ALA A 14 -10.15 4.15 1.66
C ALA A 14 -10.74 4.73 0.36
N PRO A 15 -11.16 6.01 0.36
CA PRO A 15 -11.53 6.70 -0.87
C PRO A 15 -10.37 6.68 -1.86
N MET A 16 -10.68 6.52 -3.14
CA MET A 16 -9.67 6.49 -4.20
C MET A 16 -9.39 7.90 -4.72
N LEU A 17 -8.12 8.24 -4.91
CA LEU A 17 -7.69 9.43 -5.66
C LEU A 17 -7.25 9.05 -7.08
N GLU A 18 -7.51 9.93 -8.04
CA GLU A 18 -7.00 9.82 -9.41
C GLU A 18 -5.50 10.18 -9.47
N MET A 19 -4.69 9.40 -8.76
CA MET A 19 -3.25 9.55 -8.63
C MET A 19 -2.63 8.15 -8.55
N SER A 20 -1.51 7.91 -9.23
CA SER A 20 -0.77 6.64 -9.11
C SER A 20 -0.11 6.52 -7.73
N LEU A 21 0.18 5.30 -7.29
CA LEU A 21 0.88 5.06 -6.03
C LEU A 21 2.26 5.73 -6.04
N SER A 22 2.92 5.73 -7.20
CA SER A 22 4.22 6.39 -7.36
C SER A 22 4.17 7.91 -7.13
N GLU A 23 3.09 8.56 -7.56
CA GLU A 23 2.87 9.98 -7.34
C GLU A 23 2.48 10.26 -5.89
N MET A 24 1.66 9.40 -5.28
CA MET A 24 1.31 9.50 -3.85
C MET A 24 2.54 9.43 -2.98
N ILE A 25 3.41 8.44 -3.22
CA ILE A 25 4.64 8.29 -2.46
C ILE A 25 5.55 9.52 -2.61
N LYS A 26 5.68 10.06 -3.83
CA LYS A 26 6.50 11.26 -4.07
C LYS A 26 5.91 12.52 -3.42
N LYS A 27 4.58 12.62 -3.32
CA LYS A 27 3.89 13.77 -2.72
C LYS A 27 3.77 13.69 -1.21
N GLY A 28 3.74 12.48 -0.65
CA GLY A 28 3.51 12.23 0.78
C GLY A 28 4.71 12.47 1.69
N ASP A 29 5.83 12.93 1.15
CA ASP A 29 7.08 13.20 1.90
C ASP A 29 7.59 11.99 2.71
N PHE A 30 7.30 10.77 2.22
CA PHE A 30 7.76 9.55 2.87
C PHE A 30 9.27 9.39 2.74
N SER A 31 9.90 8.90 3.81
CA SER A 31 11.28 8.43 3.76
C SER A 31 11.30 6.97 3.32
N TRP A 32 12.03 6.66 2.25
CA TRP A 32 12.17 5.26 1.82
C TRP A 32 12.87 4.44 2.92
N PRO A 33 12.20 3.44 3.53
CA PRO A 33 12.77 2.74 4.68
C PRO A 33 14.03 1.95 4.32
N THR A 34 14.97 1.87 5.26
CA THR A 34 16.22 1.13 5.04
C THR A 34 15.94 -0.35 4.82
N GLY A 35 16.39 -0.87 3.68
CA GLY A 35 16.21 -2.27 3.29
C GLY A 35 14.91 -2.55 2.53
N ALA A 36 14.07 -1.55 2.28
CA ALA A 36 12.93 -1.70 1.39
C ALA A 36 13.40 -1.78 -0.07
N THR A 37 12.83 -2.73 -0.82
CA THR A 37 13.08 -2.97 -2.25
C THR A 37 11.97 -2.35 -3.10
N CYS A 38 10.73 -2.37 -2.58
CA CYS A 38 9.55 -1.78 -3.23
C CYS A 38 8.44 -1.47 -2.22
N ALA A 39 7.45 -0.72 -2.67
CA ALA A 39 6.23 -0.40 -1.96
C ALA A 39 4.98 -0.82 -2.74
N THR A 40 3.93 -1.18 -2.04
CA THR A 40 2.59 -1.42 -2.60
C THR A 40 1.53 -0.77 -1.71
N GLN A 41 0.25 -0.88 -2.08
CA GLN A 41 -0.84 -0.38 -1.25
C GLN A 41 -1.97 -1.40 -1.12
N GLU A 42 -2.63 -1.44 0.03
CA GLU A 42 -3.84 -2.23 0.29
C GLU A 42 -5.12 -1.39 0.19
N CYS A 43 -6.29 -2.05 0.21
CA CYS A 43 -7.58 -1.40 -0.06
C CYS A 43 -8.00 -0.35 0.98
N ASP A 44 -7.47 -0.45 2.19
CA ASP A 44 -7.69 0.48 3.30
C ASP A 44 -6.79 1.72 3.21
N GLY A 45 -5.92 1.80 2.20
CA GLY A 45 -4.99 2.91 2.00
C GLY A 45 -3.60 2.68 2.57
N GLU A 46 -3.35 1.57 3.28
CA GLU A 46 -2.04 1.28 3.85
C GLU A 46 -1.00 1.08 2.73
N ILE A 47 0.03 1.93 2.72
CA ILE A 47 1.23 1.78 1.90
C ILE A 47 2.20 0.88 2.67
N ILE A 48 2.52 -0.27 2.09
CA ILE A 48 3.41 -1.25 2.72
C ILE A 48 4.77 -1.25 2.04
N TRP A 49 5.82 -1.08 2.83
CA TRP A 49 7.22 -1.14 2.39
C TRP A 49 7.78 -2.55 2.58
N TRP A 50 8.20 -3.18 1.49
CA TRP A 50 8.64 -4.58 1.48
C TRP A 50 10.15 -4.69 1.39
N ARG A 51 10.75 -5.64 2.11
CA ARG A 51 12.12 -6.12 1.86
C ARG A 51 12.20 -7.29 0.89
N ALA A 52 11.07 -7.92 0.55
CA ALA A 52 11.03 -9.03 -0.39
C ALA A 52 11.51 -8.60 -1.79
N PRO A 53 12.13 -9.48 -2.59
CA PRO A 53 12.52 -9.14 -3.96
C PRO A 53 11.35 -8.57 -4.77
N VAL A 54 11.60 -7.52 -5.57
CA VAL A 54 10.57 -6.86 -6.40
C VAL A 54 9.81 -7.86 -7.28
N SER A 55 10.50 -8.88 -7.82
CA SER A 55 9.88 -9.94 -8.60
C SER A 55 8.87 -10.77 -7.81
N GLU A 56 9.17 -11.09 -6.54
CA GLU A 56 8.27 -11.86 -5.68
C GLU A 56 7.04 -11.02 -5.31
N VAL A 57 7.24 -9.74 -4.97
CA VAL A 57 6.14 -8.81 -4.68
C VAL A 57 5.26 -8.61 -5.91
N THR A 58 5.85 -8.50 -7.10
CA THR A 58 5.12 -8.38 -8.37
C THR A 58 4.26 -9.61 -8.67
N GLU A 59 4.81 -10.81 -8.51
CA GLU A 59 4.05 -12.05 -8.70
C GLU A 59 2.96 -12.22 -7.64
N ALA A 60 3.27 -11.91 -6.37
CA ALA A 60 2.28 -11.90 -5.30
C ALA A 60 1.14 -10.91 -5.59
N ARG A 61 1.45 -9.71 -6.12
CA ARG A 61 0.45 -8.69 -6.45
C ARG A 61 -0.50 -9.15 -7.56
N LYS A 62 0.00 -9.87 -8.57
CA LYS A 62 -0.84 -10.52 -9.61
C LYS A 62 -1.78 -11.60 -9.04
N GLY A 63 -1.33 -12.31 -8.01
CA GLY A 63 -2.11 -13.35 -7.32
C GLY A 63 -2.95 -12.84 -6.13
N SER A 64 -2.71 -11.60 -5.71
CA SER A 64 -3.49 -10.90 -4.69
C SER A 64 -4.72 -10.24 -5.33
N GLY A 65 -5.75 -10.05 -4.54
CA GLY A 65 -6.95 -9.34 -4.93
C GLY A 65 -7.57 -8.72 -3.68
N GLU A 66 -8.76 -8.14 -3.83
CA GLU A 66 -9.44 -7.52 -2.68
C GLU A 66 -9.57 -8.49 -1.51
N GLU A 67 -9.72 -9.79 -1.77
CA GLU A 67 -9.88 -10.82 -0.74
C GLU A 67 -8.60 -11.29 -0.05
N LYS A 68 -7.41 -10.97 -0.57
CA LYS A 68 -6.16 -11.54 -0.12
C LYS A 68 -5.06 -10.49 -0.07
N GLU A 69 -4.84 -9.95 1.12
CA GLU A 69 -3.75 -9.01 1.43
C GLU A 69 -2.39 -9.63 1.10
N LEU A 70 -1.44 -8.80 0.64
CA LEU A 70 -0.10 -9.29 0.30
C LEU A 70 0.63 -9.93 1.47
N VAL A 71 0.39 -9.46 2.69
CA VAL A 71 1.06 -9.98 3.87
C VAL A 71 0.71 -11.45 4.13
N SER A 72 -0.47 -11.90 3.70
CA SER A 72 -0.87 -13.32 3.76
C SER A 72 -0.10 -14.20 2.76
N ILE A 73 0.53 -13.60 1.74
CA ILE A 73 1.30 -14.29 0.70
C ILE A 73 2.80 -14.20 0.97
N LEU A 74 3.29 -12.99 1.29
CA LEU A 74 4.71 -12.68 1.47
C LEU A 74 5.19 -12.90 2.91
N GLY A 75 4.28 -12.89 3.87
CA GLY A 75 4.56 -13.02 5.30
C GLY A 75 4.90 -11.68 5.97
N TRP A 76 4.56 -11.58 7.27
CA TRP A 76 4.82 -10.39 8.09
C TRP A 76 6.30 -10.04 8.20
N ASP A 77 7.20 -11.04 8.16
CA ASP A 77 8.66 -10.81 8.22
C ASP A 77 9.21 -10.06 6.99
N ALA A 78 8.43 -10.00 5.89
CA ALA A 78 8.79 -9.28 4.69
C ALA A 78 8.35 -7.80 4.71
N GLN A 79 7.43 -7.42 5.60
CA GLN A 79 7.02 -6.04 5.81
C GLN A 79 8.04 -5.33 6.69
N ILE A 80 8.48 -4.14 6.27
CA ILE A 80 9.36 -3.29 7.05
C ILE A 80 8.55 -2.28 7.85
N GLU A 81 7.60 -1.63 7.17
CA GLU A 81 6.84 -0.50 7.70
C GLU A 81 5.53 -0.37 6.93
N GLY A 82 4.54 0.28 7.56
CA GLY A 82 3.27 0.68 6.96
C GLY A 82 3.08 2.18 7.15
N ASP A 83 2.64 2.86 6.10
CA ASP A 83 2.37 4.30 6.06
C ASP A 83 0.99 4.56 5.45
N TYR A 84 0.45 5.76 5.65
CA TYR A 84 -0.79 6.19 5.00
C TYR A 84 -0.59 7.55 4.32
N PHE A 85 -1.06 7.65 3.08
CA PHE A 85 -1.12 8.94 2.39
C PHE A 85 -2.42 9.65 2.73
N SER A 86 -2.30 10.83 3.35
CA SER A 86 -3.45 11.59 3.82
C SER A 86 -3.48 13.01 3.26
N VAL A 87 -4.68 13.49 2.93
CA VAL A 87 -4.97 14.89 2.57
C VAL A 87 -6.06 15.38 3.50
N ASP A 88 -5.81 16.48 4.22
CA ASP A 88 -6.75 17.05 5.20
C ASP A 88 -7.26 16.00 6.21
N ASP A 89 -6.34 15.20 6.77
CA ASP A 89 -6.59 14.09 7.71
C ASP A 89 -7.43 12.92 7.17
N GLN A 90 -7.69 12.87 5.85
CA GLN A 90 -8.33 11.73 5.19
C GLN A 90 -7.30 10.88 4.45
N GLU A 91 -7.27 9.58 4.74
CA GLU A 91 -6.44 8.58 4.06
C GLU A 91 -7.03 8.22 2.70
N TYR A 92 -6.17 7.95 1.70
CA TYR A 92 -6.59 7.63 0.35
C TYR A 92 -5.84 6.47 -0.27
N VAL A 93 -6.51 5.76 -1.16
CA VAL A 93 -5.93 4.72 -2.02
C VAL A 93 -5.66 5.27 -3.43
N SER A 94 -4.56 4.83 -4.05
CA SER A 94 -4.17 5.24 -5.40
C SER A 94 -5.08 4.65 -6.46
N ALA A 95 -5.08 5.20 -7.67
CA ALA A 95 -5.89 4.67 -8.78
C ALA A 95 -5.43 3.29 -9.26
N ASP A 96 -4.15 2.96 -9.07
CA ASP A 96 -3.48 1.76 -9.57
C ASP A 96 -3.11 0.75 -8.46
N TRP A 97 -3.60 0.95 -7.23
CA TRP A 97 -3.23 0.19 -6.03
C TRP A 97 -3.27 -1.33 -6.20
N LYS A 98 -4.25 -1.85 -6.95
CA LYS A 98 -4.42 -3.29 -7.23
C LYS A 98 -3.26 -3.91 -8.00
N THR A 99 -2.46 -3.09 -8.68
CA THR A 99 -1.39 -3.54 -9.58
C THR A 99 -0.04 -2.90 -9.28
N ALA A 100 -0.03 -1.78 -8.54
CA ALA A 100 1.16 -0.99 -8.33
C ALA A 100 2.19 -1.73 -7.47
N VAL A 101 3.43 -1.72 -7.96
CA VAL A 101 4.64 -2.08 -7.23
C VAL A 101 5.64 -0.98 -7.55
N VAL A 102 5.88 -0.08 -6.60
CA VAL A 102 6.78 1.06 -6.78
C VAL A 102 8.17 0.65 -6.31
N THR A 103 9.19 0.76 -7.16
CA THR A 103 10.58 0.44 -6.79
C THR A 103 11.34 1.66 -6.29
N PHE A 104 12.48 1.41 -5.63
CA PHE A 104 13.34 2.49 -5.16
C PHE A 104 13.82 3.38 -6.31
N GLU A 105 14.15 2.80 -7.47
CA GLU A 105 14.57 3.54 -8.66
C GLU A 105 13.48 4.48 -9.18
N GLN A 106 12.22 4.04 -9.16
CA GLN A 106 11.07 4.89 -9.53
C GLN A 106 10.86 6.01 -8.51
N PHE A 107 11.12 5.76 -7.23
CA PHE A 107 11.05 6.75 -6.16
C PHE A 107 12.09 7.86 -6.36
N VAL A 108 13.36 7.51 -6.60
CA VAL A 108 14.45 8.49 -6.80
C VAL A 108 14.49 9.11 -8.21
N GLY A 109 13.60 8.70 -9.12
CA GLY A 109 13.49 9.26 -10.47
C GLY A 109 14.56 8.77 -11.46
N LEU A 110 15.03 7.54 -11.28
CA LEU A 110 16.02 6.90 -12.18
C LEU A 110 15.37 6.10 -13.33
N ILE A 111 14.03 6.10 -13.43
CA ILE A 111 13.22 5.42 -14.46
C ILE A 111 12.11 6.35 -14.93
#